data_AF-A0A2M7XY60-F1
#
_entry.id   AF-A0A2M7XY60-F1
#
_cell.length_a   1.000
_cell.length_b   1.000
_cell.length_c   1.000
_cell.angle_alpha   90.00
_cell.angle_beta   90.00
_cell.angle_gamma   90.00
#
_symmetry.space_group_name_H-M   'P 1'
#
loop_
_entity.id
_entity.type
_entity.pdbx_description
1 polymer ?
#
loop_
_entity_poly.entity_id
_entity_poly.type
_entity_poly.pdbx_seq_one_letter_code
_entity_poly.pdbx_strand_id
1 'polypeptide(L)'
;YLSIYQNPDVRFQASDWIYKNIPNNSYILSETANVVDIPVLNPKLEIRNSKQIQNLNYQIISFNFYDLDASPELQFELSNHLQKADYIFIPSRRIFANHSKQKYPILNKYYEGLFSGKLGFEKVAEFKSYPEIYQWKFPDEQAEETWTVFDHPVIWIYKRIAKNPKL
;
A
#
# COMPACT_ATOMS: atom_id res chain seq x y z
N TYR A 1 -8.13 -26.41 2.07
CA TYR A 1 -8.32 -26.00 0.67
C TYR A 1 -9.55 -25.09 0.46
N LEU A 2 -10.63 -25.16 1.26
CA LEU A 2 -11.83 -24.30 1.09
C LEU A 2 -11.89 -22.99 1.93
N SER A 3 -10.98 -22.74 2.88
CA SER A 3 -11.07 -21.57 3.76
C SER A 3 -10.59 -20.25 3.13
N ILE A 4 -9.86 -20.31 2.00
CA ILE A 4 -9.30 -19.12 1.34
C ILE A 4 -10.40 -18.27 0.66
N TYR A 5 -11.51 -18.89 0.25
CA TYR A 5 -12.65 -18.20 -0.39
C TYR A 5 -13.71 -17.69 0.60
N GLN A 6 -13.51 -17.89 1.91
CA GLN A 6 -14.49 -17.48 2.93
C GLN A 6 -14.27 -16.05 3.42
N ASN A 7 -13.05 -15.53 3.31
CA ASN A 7 -12.71 -14.17 3.72
C ASN A 7 -12.80 -13.21 2.52
N PRO A 8 -13.38 -12.01 2.71
CA PRO A 8 -13.39 -11.00 1.64
C PRO A 8 -11.96 -10.62 1.27
N ASP A 9 -11.68 -10.46 -0.03
CA ASP A 9 -10.34 -10.06 -0.51
C ASP A 9 -9.88 -8.78 0.21
N VAL A 10 -8.66 -8.80 0.74
CA VAL A 10 -8.06 -7.66 1.47
C VAL A 10 -8.04 -6.38 0.64
N ARG A 11 -7.99 -6.48 -0.70
CA ARG A 11 -8.09 -5.33 -1.62
C ARG A 11 -9.44 -4.64 -1.49
N PHE A 12 -10.54 -5.39 -1.38
CA PHE A 12 -11.85 -4.81 -1.13
C PHE A 12 -11.95 -4.22 0.28
N GLN A 13 -11.43 -4.91 1.29
CA GLN A 13 -11.43 -4.39 2.66
C GLN A 13 -10.65 -3.07 2.77
N ALA A 14 -9.47 -3.00 2.15
CA ALA A 14 -8.66 -1.79 2.09
C ALA A 14 -9.40 -0.67 1.35
N SER A 15 -10.06 -0.99 0.24
CA SER A 15 -10.81 -0.01 -0.56
C SER A 15 -12.01 0.57 0.21
N ASP A 16 -12.77 -0.28 0.90
CA ASP A 16 -13.87 0.15 1.75
C ASP A 16 -13.39 1.08 2.87
N TRP A 17 -12.23 0.76 3.47
CA TRP A 17 -11.60 1.63 4.46
C TRP A 17 -11.15 2.96 3.83
N ILE A 18 -10.54 2.94 2.65
CA ILE A 18 -10.10 4.14 1.93
C ILE A 18 -11.30 5.07 1.69
N TYR A 19 -12.39 4.55 1.12
CA TYR A 19 -13.60 5.33 0.83
C TYR A 19 -14.24 5.94 2.08
N LYS A 20 -14.10 5.27 3.24
CA LYS A 20 -14.68 5.73 4.50
C LYS A 20 -13.78 6.73 5.25
N ASN A 21 -12.47 6.62 5.14
CA ASN A 21 -11.52 7.30 6.05
C ASN A 21 -10.61 8.32 5.36
N ILE A 22 -10.41 8.22 4.04
CA ILE A 22 -9.53 9.14 3.31
C ILE A 22 -10.36 10.30 2.74
N PRO A 23 -10.05 11.56 3.10
CA PRO A 23 -10.74 12.73 2.60
C PRO A 23 -10.70 12.84 1.07
N ASN A 24 -11.71 13.50 0.51
CA ASN A 24 -11.73 13.82 -0.91
C ASN A 24 -10.54 14.74 -1.29
N ASN A 25 -10.04 14.62 -2.52
CA ASN A 25 -8.89 15.38 -3.03
C ASN A 25 -7.55 15.11 -2.33
N SER A 26 -7.43 14.05 -1.53
CA SER A 26 -6.15 13.64 -0.96
C SER A 26 -5.15 13.24 -2.04
N TYR A 27 -3.88 13.62 -1.82
CA TYR A 27 -2.75 13.21 -2.65
C TYR A 27 -2.21 11.88 -2.14
N ILE A 28 -2.19 10.86 -2.99
CA ILE A 28 -1.86 9.49 -2.59
C ILE A 28 -0.66 9.04 -3.43
N LEU A 29 0.43 8.68 -2.78
CA LEU A 29 1.55 8.01 -3.42
C LEU A 29 1.38 6.50 -3.26
N SER A 30 1.24 5.77 -4.36
CA SER A 30 1.07 4.31 -4.34
C SER A 30 2.21 3.63 -5.08
N GLU A 31 2.66 2.49 -4.56
CA GLU A 31 3.45 1.55 -5.35
C GLU A 31 2.61 1.01 -6.52
N THR A 32 3.27 0.60 -7.61
CA THR A 32 2.61 0.14 -8.84
C THR A 32 3.27 -1.11 -9.44
N ALA A 33 2.86 -1.46 -10.66
CA ALA A 33 3.28 -2.58 -11.49
C ALA A 33 2.72 -3.95 -11.06
N ASN A 34 3.47 -4.73 -10.29
CA ASN A 34 3.13 -6.15 -10.01
C ASN A 34 2.07 -6.32 -8.91
N VAL A 35 1.28 -5.27 -8.67
CA VAL A 35 0.25 -5.22 -7.63
C VAL A 35 -1.01 -4.58 -8.22
N VAL A 36 -2.15 -4.89 -7.62
CA VAL A 36 -3.42 -4.24 -7.98
C VAL A 36 -3.45 -2.85 -7.37
N ASP A 37 -3.66 -1.83 -8.21
CA ASP A 37 -3.89 -0.47 -7.75
C ASP A 37 -5.19 -0.40 -6.92
N ILE A 38 -5.13 0.29 -5.78
CA ILE A 38 -6.25 0.51 -4.86
C ILE A 38 -6.56 2.02 -4.75
N PRO A 39 -7.81 2.42 -4.51
CA PRO A 39 -8.97 1.59 -4.19
C PRO A 39 -9.67 0.98 -5.41
N VAL A 40 -10.21 -0.23 -5.22
CA VAL A 40 -11.03 -0.97 -6.19
C VAL A 40 -12.50 -1.00 -5.76
N LEU A 41 -13.40 -0.96 -6.74
CA LEU A 41 -14.83 -1.11 -6.47
C LEU A 41 -15.16 -2.57 -6.18
N ASN A 42 -15.85 -2.83 -5.08
CA ASN A 42 -16.37 -4.16 -4.78
C ASN A 42 -17.69 -4.39 -5.53
N PRO A 43 -17.73 -5.30 -6.53
CA PRO A 43 -18.93 -5.53 -7.35
C PRO A 43 -20.08 -6.17 -6.56
N LYS A 44 -19.79 -6.79 -5.41
CA LYS A 44 -20.79 -7.44 -4.54
C LYS A 44 -21.36 -6.49 -3.49
N LEU A 45 -20.72 -5.34 -3.26
CA LEU A 45 -21.30 -4.30 -2.42
C LEU A 45 -22.24 -3.48 -3.28
N GLU A 46 -23.54 -3.61 -3.01
CA GLU A 46 -24.48 -2.52 -3.29
C GLU A 46 -24.07 -1.33 -2.43
N ILE A 47 -23.10 -0.55 -2.92
CA ILE A 47 -22.70 0.68 -2.28
C ILE A 47 -23.94 1.56 -2.32
N ARG A 48 -24.61 1.70 -1.18
CA ARG A 48 -25.88 2.44 -1.02
C ARG A 48 -25.81 3.88 -1.54
N ASN A 49 -24.61 4.40 -1.82
CA ASN A 49 -24.37 5.64 -2.53
C ASN A 49 -23.19 5.53 -3.53
N SER A 50 -23.34 4.79 -4.63
CA SER A 50 -22.37 4.81 -5.75
C SER A 50 -22.02 6.23 -6.22
N LYS A 51 -22.95 7.17 -6.12
CA LYS A 51 -22.75 8.62 -6.37
C LYS A 51 -21.72 9.26 -5.44
N GLN A 52 -21.58 8.79 -4.20
CA GLN A 52 -20.65 9.37 -3.23
C GLN A 52 -19.20 8.97 -3.55
N ILE A 53 -18.98 7.74 -4.04
CA ILE A 53 -17.67 7.29 -4.51
C ILE A 53 -17.30 7.91 -5.85
N GLN A 54 -18.26 8.09 -6.77
CA GLN A 54 -18.03 8.81 -8.02
C GLN A 54 -17.56 10.26 -7.79
N ASN A 55 -17.88 10.85 -6.63
CA ASN A 55 -17.45 12.20 -6.26
C ASN A 55 -16.09 12.23 -5.53
N LEU A 56 -15.49 11.08 -5.24
CA LEU A 56 -14.14 10.99 -4.67
C LEU A 56 -13.12 11.18 -5.79
N ASN A 57 -12.43 12.30 -5.77
CA ASN A 57 -11.40 12.68 -6.70
C ASN A 57 -10.03 12.53 -6.03
N TYR A 58 -9.59 11.29 -5.85
CA TYR A 58 -8.25 11.02 -5.32
C TYR A 58 -7.18 11.32 -6.37
N GLN A 59 -6.10 11.97 -5.97
CA GLN A 59 -4.91 12.12 -6.83
C GLN A 59 -3.94 10.98 -6.52
N ILE A 60 -4.17 9.83 -7.14
CA ILE A 60 -3.33 8.64 -6.96
C ILE A 60 -2.18 8.68 -7.95
N ILE A 61 -0.97 8.74 -7.42
CA ILE A 61 0.28 8.67 -8.17
C ILE A 61 0.83 7.26 -8.05
N SER A 62 0.74 6.51 -9.14
CA SER A 62 1.37 5.21 -9.30
C SER A 62 2.86 5.40 -9.55
N PHE A 63 3.69 5.16 -8.54
CA PHE A 63 5.13 5.45 -8.58
C PHE A 63 5.97 4.19 -8.80
N ASN A 64 6.90 4.25 -9.76
CA ASN A 64 7.80 3.15 -10.08
C ASN A 64 8.99 3.10 -9.11
N PHE A 65 8.91 2.21 -8.12
CA PHE A 65 10.00 1.99 -7.17
C PHE A 65 11.08 1.01 -7.66
N TYR A 66 10.85 0.27 -8.76
CA TYR A 66 11.81 -0.74 -9.24
C TYR A 66 13.11 -0.12 -9.77
N ASP A 67 13.00 1.04 -10.42
CA ASP A 67 14.11 1.73 -11.05
C ASP A 67 14.65 2.90 -10.21
N LEU A 68 14.17 3.05 -8.97
CA LEU A 68 14.48 4.20 -8.10
C LEU A 68 15.99 4.38 -7.89
N ASP A 69 16.72 3.29 -7.64
CA ASP A 69 18.17 3.36 -7.43
C ASP A 69 18.95 3.66 -8.71
N ALA A 70 18.38 3.40 -9.89
CA ALA A 70 19.04 3.58 -11.18
C ALA A 70 18.74 4.93 -11.85
N SER A 71 17.60 5.56 -11.54
CA SER A 71 17.15 6.82 -12.17
C SER A 71 17.22 8.00 -11.20
N PRO A 72 18.11 8.99 -11.44
CA PRO A 72 18.12 10.26 -10.70
C PRO A 72 16.81 11.05 -10.83
N GLU A 73 16.12 10.91 -11.96
CA GLU A 73 14.82 11.55 -12.20
C GLU A 73 13.76 11.02 -11.24
N LEU A 74 13.66 9.70 -11.09
CA LEU A 74 12.76 9.06 -10.11
C LEU A 74 13.09 9.47 -8.68
N GLN A 75 14.37 9.64 -8.33
CA GLN A 75 14.76 10.10 -7.00
C GLN A 75 14.28 11.53 -6.72
N PHE A 76 14.39 12.42 -7.71
CA PHE A 76 13.87 13.78 -7.62
C PHE A 76 12.34 13.79 -7.55
N GLU A 77 11.66 13.01 -8.38
CA GLU A 77 10.21 12.87 -8.37
C GLU A 77 9.70 12.32 -7.02
N LEU A 78 10.35 11.30 -6.48
CA LEU A 78 10.01 10.73 -5.18
C LEU A 78 10.04 11.80 -4.09
N SER A 79 11.08 12.64 -4.06
CA SER A 79 11.17 13.75 -3.11
C SER A 79 10.01 14.74 -3.26
N ASN A 80 9.61 15.05 -4.50
CA ASN A 80 8.48 15.94 -4.77
C ASN A 80 7.14 15.33 -4.36
N HIS A 81 6.92 14.05 -4.63
CA HIS A 81 5.73 13.33 -4.23
C HIS A 81 5.66 13.19 -2.71
N LEU A 82 6.78 12.89 -2.05
CA LEU A 82 6.89 12.81 -0.60
C LEU A 82 6.65 14.14 0.12
N GLN A 83 6.72 15.29 -0.54
CA GLN A 83 6.32 16.58 0.04
C GLN A 83 4.81 16.82 -0.08
N LYS A 84 4.18 16.29 -1.12
CA LYS A 84 2.75 16.51 -1.44
C LYS A 84 1.83 15.46 -0.83
N ALA A 85 2.29 14.22 -0.69
CA ALA A 85 1.44 13.08 -0.34
C ALA A 85 0.80 13.21 1.04
N ASP A 86 -0.52 13.07 1.11
CA ASP A 86 -1.25 12.93 2.37
C ASP A 86 -1.20 11.48 2.86
N TYR A 87 -1.17 10.52 1.91
CA TYR A 87 -1.12 9.10 2.18
C TYR A 87 -0.10 8.37 1.29
N ILE A 88 0.45 7.28 1.81
CA ILE A 88 1.27 6.33 1.06
C ILE A 88 0.61 4.95 1.14
N PHE A 89 0.42 4.31 0.00
CA PHE A 89 -0.08 2.94 -0.10
C PHE A 89 1.05 1.98 -0.45
N ILE A 90 1.15 0.91 0.33
CA ILE A 90 2.02 -0.25 0.07
C ILE A 90 1.09 -1.44 -0.15
N PRO A 91 0.80 -1.82 -1.40
CA PRO A 91 -0.16 -2.88 -1.71
C PRO A 91 0.36 -4.29 -1.40
N SER A 92 1.67 -4.48 -1.29
CA SER A 92 2.26 -5.77 -0.90
C SER A 92 3.71 -5.63 -0.43
N ARG A 93 4.29 -6.73 0.08
CA ARG A 93 5.71 -6.82 0.43
C ARG A 93 6.69 -6.88 -0.75
N ARG A 94 6.18 -7.01 -1.99
CA ARG A 94 6.91 -7.35 -3.21
C ARG A 94 8.20 -6.55 -3.40
N ILE A 95 8.17 -5.25 -3.12
CA ILE A 95 9.29 -4.35 -3.40
C ILE A 95 10.30 -4.44 -2.28
N PHE A 96 9.93 -4.09 -1.04
CA PHE A 96 10.87 -4.03 0.08
C PHE A 96 11.42 -5.41 0.50
N ALA A 97 10.70 -6.51 0.26
CA ALA A 97 11.19 -7.84 0.64
C ALA A 97 12.19 -8.42 -0.37
N ASN A 98 12.08 -8.06 -1.66
CA ASN A 98 12.83 -8.70 -2.74
C ASN A 98 14.01 -7.86 -3.26
N HIS A 99 14.20 -6.65 -2.74
CA HIS A 99 15.29 -5.73 -3.14
C HIS A 99 16.34 -5.62 -2.04
N SER A 100 17.50 -6.26 -2.24
CA SER A 100 18.56 -6.31 -1.25
C SER A 100 19.20 -4.94 -0.97
N LYS A 101 19.57 -4.69 0.30
CA LYS A 101 20.20 -3.43 0.75
C LYS A 101 21.48 -3.06 -0.01
N GLN A 102 22.25 -4.06 -0.42
CA GLN A 102 23.52 -3.83 -1.14
C GLN A 102 23.28 -3.32 -2.56
N LYS A 103 22.24 -3.82 -3.24
CA LYS A 103 21.94 -3.45 -4.63
C LYS A 103 21.00 -2.25 -4.73
N TYR A 104 20.15 -2.03 -3.72
CA TYR A 104 19.13 -0.99 -3.72
C TYR A 104 19.17 -0.12 -2.44
N PRO A 105 20.28 0.59 -2.19
CA PRO A 105 20.46 1.40 -0.97
C PRO A 105 19.44 2.54 -0.82
N ILE A 106 19.03 3.20 -1.91
CA ILE A 106 18.10 4.33 -1.88
C ILE A 106 16.68 3.85 -1.55
N LEU A 107 16.23 2.81 -2.25
CA LEU A 107 14.95 2.15 -1.98
C LEU A 107 14.87 1.65 -0.53
N ASN A 108 15.92 1.00 -0.04
CA ASN A 108 15.94 0.52 1.35
C ASN A 108 15.93 1.67 2.35
N LYS A 109 16.66 2.77 2.09
CA LYS A 109 16.62 3.98 2.94
C LYS A 109 15.21 4.60 2.97
N TYR A 110 14.51 4.61 1.84
CA TYR A 110 13.12 5.06 1.77
C TYR A 110 12.21 4.22 2.70
N TYR A 111 12.22 2.90 2.58
CA TYR A 111 11.37 2.04 3.42
C TYR A 111 11.76 2.08 4.89
N GLU A 112 13.05 2.11 5.22
CA GLU A 112 13.51 2.30 6.60
C GLU A 112 12.97 3.61 7.19
N GLY A 113 13.01 4.70 6.40
CA GLY A 113 12.45 5.98 6.79
C GLY A 113 10.94 5.95 6.96
N LEU A 114 10.22 5.28 6.06
CA LEU A 114 8.76 5.15 6.10
C LEU A 114 8.31 4.33 7.31
N PHE A 115 8.91 3.15 7.52
CA PHE A 115 8.54 2.23 8.59
C PHE A 115 8.92 2.75 9.98
N SER A 116 10.02 3.50 10.09
CA SER A 116 10.41 4.16 11.33
C SER A 116 9.67 5.47 11.61
N GLY A 117 8.85 5.95 10.67
CA GLY A 117 8.15 7.23 10.76
C GLY A 117 9.03 8.46 10.55
N LYS A 118 10.32 8.30 10.24
CA LYS A 118 11.24 9.42 9.95
C LYS A 118 10.81 10.26 8.74
N LEU A 119 10.07 9.67 7.81
CA LEU A 119 9.48 10.41 6.68
C LEU A 119 8.26 11.27 7.07
N GLY A 120 7.85 11.29 8.35
CA GLY A 120 6.68 12.06 8.80
C GLY A 120 5.34 11.38 8.50
N PHE A 121 5.37 10.06 8.34
CA PHE A 121 4.20 9.22 8.11
C PHE A 121 4.04 8.18 9.21
N GLU A 122 2.80 7.84 9.54
CA GLU A 122 2.48 6.74 10.45
C GLU A 122 1.60 5.71 9.76
N LYS A 123 1.74 4.44 10.10
CA LYS A 123 0.85 3.39 9.62
C LYS A 123 -0.51 3.52 10.32
N VAL A 124 -1.56 3.82 9.54
CA VAL A 124 -2.94 4.01 10.04
C VAL A 124 -3.87 2.84 9.74
N ALA A 125 -3.51 1.98 8.78
CA ALA A 125 -4.24 0.76 8.51
C ALA A 125 -3.34 -0.34 7.95
N GLU A 126 -3.73 -1.59 8.23
CA GLU A 126 -3.09 -2.82 7.74
C GLU A 126 -4.19 -3.85 7.46
N PHE A 127 -4.20 -4.41 6.26
CA PHE A 127 -5.17 -5.41 5.83
C PHE A 127 -4.43 -6.68 5.43
N LYS A 128 -4.80 -7.79 6.07
CA LYS A 128 -4.21 -9.11 5.85
C LYS A 128 -5.26 -10.20 6.03
N SER A 129 -5.16 -11.24 5.22
CA SER A 129 -6.03 -12.42 5.32
C SER A 129 -5.15 -13.65 5.44
N TYR A 130 -4.58 -13.88 6.62
CA TYR A 130 -3.77 -15.06 6.86
C TYR A 130 -4.60 -16.34 6.80
N PRO A 131 -4.02 -17.49 6.38
CA PRO A 131 -4.66 -18.79 6.49
C PRO A 131 -5.05 -19.06 7.94
N GLU A 132 -6.30 -19.48 8.11
CA GLU A 132 -6.84 -19.89 9.40
C GLU A 132 -7.21 -21.38 9.35
N ILE A 133 -6.74 -22.13 10.35
CA ILE A 133 -7.22 -23.49 10.64
C ILE A 133 -7.80 -23.45 12.05
N TYR A 134 -9.11 -23.67 12.18
CA TYR A 134 -9.88 -23.41 13.39
C TYR A 134 -9.73 -21.96 13.89
N GLN A 135 -8.98 -21.72 14.98
CA GLN A 135 -8.74 -20.40 15.58
C GLN A 135 -7.27 -19.97 15.51
N TRP A 136 -6.43 -20.75 14.82
CA TRP A 136 -4.99 -20.51 14.73
C TRP A 136 -4.72 -19.77 13.42
N LYS A 137 -4.18 -18.56 13.54
CA LYS A 137 -3.72 -17.75 12.41
C LYS A 137 -2.27 -18.09 12.12
N PHE A 138 -1.95 -18.38 10.87
CA PHE A 138 -0.58 -18.67 10.45
C PHE A 138 -0.03 -17.47 9.67
N PRO A 139 0.89 -16.68 10.26
CA PRO A 139 1.55 -15.61 9.52
C PRO A 139 2.34 -16.21 8.36
N ASP A 140 1.88 -15.97 7.15
CA ASP A 140 2.43 -16.50 5.90
C ASP A 140 3.24 -15.46 5.13
N GLU A 141 3.50 -14.30 5.72
CA GLU A 141 4.39 -13.27 5.18
C GLU A 141 5.82 -13.79 4.93
N GLN A 142 6.22 -14.95 5.45
CA GLN A 142 7.51 -15.58 5.13
C GLN A 142 7.40 -16.67 4.04
N ALA A 143 6.22 -16.88 3.48
CA ALA A 143 5.98 -17.84 2.42
C ALA A 143 6.55 -17.36 1.06
N GLU A 144 6.38 -18.19 0.05
CA GLU A 144 6.82 -17.91 -1.31
C GLU A 144 6.16 -16.63 -1.87
N GLU A 145 6.85 -15.97 -2.78
CA GLU A 145 6.52 -14.63 -3.24
C GLU A 145 5.16 -14.58 -3.96
N THR A 146 4.87 -15.54 -4.84
CA THR A 146 3.61 -15.59 -5.58
C THR A 146 2.43 -15.63 -4.62
N TRP A 147 2.54 -16.44 -3.57
CA TRP A 147 1.55 -16.54 -2.50
C TRP A 147 1.35 -15.20 -1.77
N THR A 148 2.43 -14.57 -1.31
CA THR A 148 2.35 -13.34 -0.49
C THR A 148 2.06 -12.06 -1.29
N VAL A 149 2.17 -12.09 -2.62
CA VAL A 149 1.94 -10.91 -3.48
C VAL A 149 0.58 -10.99 -4.18
N PHE A 150 0.17 -12.17 -4.65
CA PHE A 150 -1.05 -12.31 -5.46
C PHE A 150 -2.22 -12.93 -4.69
N ASP A 151 -1.96 -14.00 -3.94
CA ASP A 151 -3.00 -14.76 -3.25
C ASP A 151 -3.33 -14.15 -1.87
N HIS A 152 -2.29 -13.74 -1.13
CA HIS A 152 -2.36 -13.24 0.25
C HIS A 152 -1.57 -11.92 0.43
N PRO A 153 -1.85 -10.85 -0.34
CA PRO A 153 -1.17 -9.58 -0.14
C PRO A 153 -1.48 -9.01 1.25
N VAL A 154 -0.50 -8.31 1.81
CA VAL A 154 -0.72 -7.41 2.95
C VAL A 154 -0.64 -5.98 2.48
N ILE A 155 -1.72 -5.24 2.71
CA ILE A 155 -1.84 -3.84 2.31
C ILE A 155 -1.59 -2.97 3.54
N TRP A 156 -0.64 -2.05 3.43
CA TRP A 156 -0.40 -1.02 4.44
C TRP A 156 -0.77 0.36 3.91
N ILE A 157 -1.43 1.15 4.76
CA ILE A 157 -1.76 2.54 4.50
C ILE A 157 -1.05 3.41 5.53
N TYR A 158 -0.24 4.33 5.05
CA TYR A 158 0.45 5.32 5.84
C TYR A 158 -0.18 6.69 5.65
N LYS A 159 -0.33 7.45 6.73
CA LYS A 159 -0.87 8.82 6.71
C LYS A 159 0.20 9.80 7.16
N ARG A 160 0.25 10.96 6.51
CA ARG A 160 1.11 12.06 6.94
C ARG A 160 0.68 12.57 8.32
N ILE A 161 1.65 12.66 9.23
CA ILE A 161 1.51 13.27 10.56
C ILE A 161 2.33 14.55 10.71
N ALA A 162 3.39 14.72 9.91
CA ALA A 162 4.22 15.93 9.92
C ALA A 162 4.55 16.34 8.48
N LYS A 163 4.41 17.64 8.17
CA LYS A 163 4.76 18.18 6.84
C LYS A 163 6.27 18.39 6.63
N ASN A 164 7.09 18.24 7.67
CA ASN A 164 8.53 18.49 7.61
C ASN A 164 9.33 17.23 8.00
N PRO A 165 9.62 16.32 7.05
CA PRO A 165 10.57 15.25 7.31
C PRO A 165 11.97 15.85 7.53
N LYS A 166 12.61 15.51 8.64
CA LYS A 166 14.06 15.67 8.77
C LYS A 166 14.70 14.47 8.05
N LEU A 167 15.06 14.65 6.78
CA LEU A 167 15.92 13.70 6.05
C LEU A 167 17.36 13.76 6.57
#